data_AF-A0A9Q0SN75-F1
#
_entry.id   AF-A0A9Q0SN75-F1
#
_cell.length_a   1.000
_cell.length_b   1.000
_cell.length_c   1.000
_cell.angle_alpha   90.00
_cell.angle_beta   90.00
_cell.angle_gamma   90.00
#
_symmetry.space_group_name_H-M   'P 1'
#
loop_
_entity.id
_entity.type
_entity.pdbx_description
1 polymer ?
#
loop_
_entity_poly.entity_id
_entity_poly.type
_entity_poly.pdbx_seq_one_letter_code
_entity_poly.pdbx_strand_id
1 'polypeptide(L)'
;MQSRVKHIESLLSFGSTGVLIVGIWGMGGIGKSTTAEAVYNRNSHKFEGDCFFRNVREESKKHGVDHVRQEILGEVLEKKDLNIRTKVLAPDIKRMLQRKKVLIVLDDVKDPQHLKFLVGEDGLFGQGS
;
A
#
# COMPACT_ATOMS: atom_id res chain seq x y z
N MET A 1 9.52 7.36 19.00
CA MET A 1 8.84 7.38 17.67
C MET A 1 9.83 7.60 16.52
N GLN A 2 10.62 8.69 16.50
CA GLN A 2 11.56 8.97 15.40
C GLN A 2 12.55 7.83 15.07
N SER A 3 13.08 7.12 16.07
CA SER A 3 13.98 5.98 15.85
C SER A 3 13.31 4.83 15.06
N ARG A 4 12.04 4.52 15.34
CA ARG A 4 11.31 3.44 14.64
C ARG A 4 10.96 3.83 13.20
N VAL A 5 10.59 5.09 12.98
CA VAL A 5 10.36 5.64 11.65
C VAL A 5 11.64 5.51 10.82
N LYS A 6 12.77 6.04 11.30
CA LYS A 6 14.06 5.93 10.60
C LYS A 6 14.46 4.48 10.31
N HIS A 7 14.18 3.56 11.22
CA HIS A 7 14.46 2.14 11.01
C HIS A 7 13.63 1.56 9.85
N ILE A 8 12.32 1.84 9.79
CA ILE A 8 11.47 1.42 8.67
C ILE A 8 11.91 2.08 7.37
N GLU A 9 12.23 3.37 7.39
CA GLU A 9 12.74 4.07 6.21
C GLU A 9 14.05 3.45 5.69
N SER A 10 14.92 2.99 6.60
CA SER A 10 16.13 2.25 6.24
C SER A 10 15.83 0.89 5.62
N LEU A 11 14.80 0.17 6.11
CA LEU A 11 14.39 -1.11 5.53
C LEU A 11 13.78 -0.94 4.13
N LEU A 12 12.96 0.10 3.96
CA LEU A 12 12.38 0.48 2.66
C LEU A 12 13.43 1.00 1.67
N SER A 13 14.67 1.24 2.12
CA SER A 13 15.80 1.60 1.26
C SER A 13 15.42 2.64 0.21
N PHE A 14 14.76 3.73 0.62
CA PHE A 14 14.22 4.73 -0.30
C PHE A 14 15.31 5.22 -1.27
N GLY A 15 15.23 4.80 -2.54
CA GLY A 15 16.28 4.98 -3.55
C GLY A 15 16.78 3.69 -4.22
N SER A 16 16.42 2.52 -3.71
CA SER A 16 16.61 1.25 -4.43
C SER A 16 15.67 1.15 -5.63
N THR A 17 16.02 0.33 -6.62
CA THR A 17 15.17 0.12 -7.81
C THR A 17 14.03 -0.88 -7.57
N GLY A 18 14.09 -1.70 -6.51
CA GLY A 18 13.09 -2.74 -6.25
C GLY A 18 11.70 -2.24 -5.86
N VAL A 19 10.74 -3.18 -5.80
CA VAL A 19 9.45 -3.03 -5.09
C VAL A 19 9.58 -3.72 -3.74
N LEU A 20 9.42 -3.00 -2.64
CA LEU A 20 9.68 -3.51 -1.29
C LEU A 20 8.42 -3.52 -0.43
N ILE A 21 8.26 -4.60 0.34
CA ILE A 21 7.16 -4.76 1.29
C ILE A 21 7.75 -4.99 2.68
N VAL A 22 7.35 -4.16 3.65
CA VAL A 22 7.75 -4.26 5.05
C VAL A 22 6.52 -4.49 5.93
N GLY A 23 6.54 -5.57 6.71
CA GLY A 23 5.51 -5.86 7.70
C GLY A 23 5.83 -5.24 9.07
N ILE A 24 4.88 -4.54 9.68
CA ILE A 24 4.98 -4.07 11.07
C ILE A 24 4.08 -4.93 11.95
N TRP A 25 4.65 -5.87 12.70
CA TRP A 25 3.91 -6.78 13.58
C TRP A 25 4.29 -6.60 15.06
N GLY A 26 3.46 -7.15 15.96
CA GLY A 26 3.70 -7.11 17.40
C GLY A 26 2.41 -6.90 18.22
N MET A 27 2.54 -6.89 19.54
CA MET A 27 1.41 -6.76 20.48
C MET A 27 0.57 -5.49 20.26
N GLY A 28 -0.67 -5.51 20.76
CA GLY A 28 -1.54 -4.33 20.80
C GLY A 28 -0.93 -3.19 21.62
N GLY A 29 -1.30 -1.95 21.33
CA GLY A 29 -0.85 -0.77 22.09
C GLY A 29 0.59 -0.31 21.86
N ILE A 30 1.43 -1.06 21.15
CA ILE A 30 2.83 -0.70 20.91
C ILE A 30 3.02 0.42 19.86
N GLY A 31 1.95 1.01 19.33
CA GLY A 31 2.02 2.13 18.38
C GLY A 31 2.44 1.76 16.95
N LYS A 32 2.05 0.57 16.45
CA LYS A 32 2.35 0.13 15.07
C LYS A 32 1.72 1.06 14.04
N SER A 33 0.40 1.26 14.14
CA SER A 33 -0.37 2.13 13.24
C SER A 33 0.16 3.56 13.28
N THR A 34 0.48 4.10 14.47
CA THR A 34 1.10 5.42 14.60
C THR A 34 2.47 5.52 13.94
N THR A 35 3.25 4.44 13.97
CA THR A 35 4.55 4.42 13.30
C THR A 35 4.37 4.37 11.78
N ALA A 36 3.42 3.57 11.27
CA ALA A 36 3.10 3.48 9.85
C ALA A 36 2.60 4.83 9.31
N GLU A 37 1.70 5.50 10.03
CA GLU A 37 1.19 6.84 9.72
C GLU A 37 2.32 7.88 9.67
N ALA A 38 3.25 7.84 10.62
CA ALA A 38 4.39 8.75 10.61
C ALA A 38 5.35 8.52 9.42
N VAL A 39 5.55 7.26 9.00
CA VAL A 39 6.34 6.93 7.80
C VAL A 39 5.64 7.47 6.54
N TYR A 40 4.33 7.26 6.42
CA TYR A 40 3.53 7.74 5.30
C TYR A 40 3.60 9.27 5.18
N ASN A 41 3.23 9.99 6.24
CA ASN A 41 3.20 11.46 6.26
C ASN A 41 4.57 12.08 5.92
N ARG A 42 5.66 11.42 6.30
CA ARG A 42 7.02 11.91 6.06
C ARG A 42 7.53 11.63 4.65
N ASN A 43 6.96 10.67 3.92
CA ASN A 43 7.56 10.17 2.68
C ASN A 43 6.63 10.17 1.47
N SER A 44 5.31 10.27 1.62
CA SER A 44 4.34 10.24 0.50
C SER A 44 4.70 11.19 -0.64
N HIS A 45 5.09 12.43 -0.32
CA HIS A 45 5.52 13.45 -1.29
C HIS A 45 6.71 13.06 -2.19
N LYS A 46 7.43 11.97 -1.89
CA LYS A 46 8.56 11.46 -2.68
C LYS A 46 8.15 10.41 -3.72
N PHE A 47 6.86 10.12 -3.81
CA PHE A 47 6.25 9.13 -4.67
C PHE A 47 5.29 9.81 -5.65
N GLU A 48 5.07 9.17 -6.79
CA GLU A 48 4.17 9.70 -7.81
C GLU A 48 2.71 9.35 -7.51
N GLY A 49 2.47 8.30 -6.72
CA GLY A 49 1.17 7.94 -6.21
C GLY A 49 1.30 7.33 -4.83
N ASP A 50 0.34 7.59 -3.96
CA ASP A 50 0.39 7.10 -2.60
C ASP A 50 -1.01 6.83 -2.06
N CYS A 51 -1.08 5.94 -1.07
CA CYS A 51 -2.32 5.57 -0.42
C CYS A 51 -2.02 5.16 1.02
N PHE A 52 -2.79 5.71 1.96
CA PHE A 52 -2.84 5.20 3.31
C PHE A 52 -4.23 4.67 3.64
N PHE A 53 -4.38 3.35 3.48
CA PHE A 53 -5.64 2.68 3.74
C PHE A 53 -5.71 2.19 5.19
N ARG A 54 -6.64 2.78 5.96
CA ARG A 54 -6.88 2.42 7.37
C ARG A 54 -7.90 1.29 7.49
N ASN A 55 -7.82 0.54 8.60
CA ASN A 55 -8.82 -0.46 8.99
C ASN A 55 -9.12 -1.52 7.90
N VAL A 56 -8.09 -2.03 7.22
CA VAL A 56 -8.24 -2.99 6.11
C VAL A 56 -9.14 -4.16 6.49
N ARG A 57 -8.98 -4.70 7.71
CA ARG A 57 -9.81 -5.80 8.22
C ARG A 57 -11.29 -5.44 8.33
N GLU A 58 -11.64 -4.24 8.79
CA GLU A 58 -13.04 -3.84 8.95
C GLU A 58 -13.68 -3.51 7.61
N GLU A 59 -12.99 -2.73 6.77
CA GLU A 59 -13.47 -2.37 5.44
C GLU A 59 -13.64 -3.59 4.52
N SER A 60 -12.70 -4.55 4.58
CA SER A 60 -12.81 -5.79 3.83
C SER A 60 -14.03 -6.62 4.25
N LYS A 61 -14.42 -6.60 5.53
CA LYS A 61 -15.61 -7.31 6.00
C LYS A 61 -16.90 -6.61 5.59
N LYS A 62 -16.89 -5.28 5.59
CA LYS A 62 -18.07 -4.46 5.35
C LYS A 62 -18.40 -4.35 3.85
N HIS A 63 -17.38 -4.18 3.02
CA HIS A 63 -17.53 -3.87 1.59
C HIS A 63 -16.91 -4.92 0.67
N GLY A 64 -16.13 -5.87 1.21
CA GLY A 64 -15.41 -6.88 0.45
C GLY A 64 -13.98 -6.46 0.10
N VAL A 65 -13.09 -7.45 -0.04
CA VAL A 65 -11.67 -7.20 -0.35
C VAL A 65 -11.45 -6.61 -1.75
N ASP A 66 -12.35 -6.89 -2.69
CA ASP A 66 -12.33 -6.32 -4.04
C ASP A 66 -12.54 -4.79 -4.00
N HIS A 67 -13.45 -4.31 -3.15
CA HIS A 67 -13.69 -2.88 -2.95
C HIS A 67 -12.46 -2.20 -2.34
N VAL A 68 -11.86 -2.79 -1.30
CA VAL A 68 -10.64 -2.24 -0.69
C VAL A 68 -9.50 -2.15 -1.71
N ARG A 69 -9.33 -3.17 -2.57
CA ARG A 69 -8.35 -3.12 -3.66
C ARG A 69 -8.63 -1.98 -4.64
N GLN A 70 -9.89 -1.74 -4.99
CA GLN A 70 -10.27 -0.66 -5.89
C GLN A 70 -9.96 0.72 -5.32
N GLU A 71 -10.29 0.96 -4.05
CA GLU A 71 -10.00 2.23 -3.38
C GLU A 71 -8.49 2.51 -3.34
N ILE A 72 -7.68 1.51 -2.95
CA ILE A 72 -6.21 1.63 -2.92
C ILE A 72 -5.65 2.00 -4.31
N LEU A 73 -6.07 1.26 -5.36
CA LEU A 73 -5.58 1.51 -6.71
C LEU A 73 -6.13 2.83 -7.29
N GLY A 74 -7.33 3.23 -6.89
CA GLY A 74 -7.95 4.49 -7.26
C GLY A 74 -7.21 5.68 -6.68
N GLU A 75 -6.83 5.63 -5.40
CA GLU A 75 -6.00 6.66 -4.77
C GLU A 75 -4.63 6.76 -5.44
N VAL A 76 -3.93 5.63 -5.61
CA VAL A 76 -2.59 5.59 -6.21
C VAL A 76 -2.59 6.13 -7.65
N LEU A 77 -3.65 5.89 -8.42
CA LEU A 77 -3.79 6.35 -9.80
C LEU A 77 -4.48 7.71 -9.92
N GLU A 78 -4.95 8.30 -8.82
CA GLU A 78 -5.78 9.51 -8.78
C GLU A 78 -7.04 9.38 -9.65
N LYS A 79 -7.66 8.19 -9.65
CA LYS A 79 -8.84 7.84 -10.45
C LYS A 79 -9.93 7.28 -9.55
N LYS A 80 -10.99 8.06 -9.33
CA LYS A 80 -12.13 7.68 -8.47
C LYS A 80 -13.06 6.62 -9.09
N ASP A 81 -13.07 6.51 -10.42
CA ASP A 81 -13.98 5.62 -11.16
C ASP A 81 -13.22 4.55 -11.95
N LEU A 82 -12.23 3.91 -11.32
CA LEU A 82 -11.68 2.69 -11.87
C LEU A 82 -12.77 1.61 -11.78
N ASN A 83 -13.51 1.42 -12.87
CA ASN A 83 -14.52 0.37 -12.99
C ASN A 83 -13.85 -1.02 -13.09
N ILE A 84 -13.02 -1.38 -12.09
CA ILE A 84 -12.34 -2.66 -11.95
C ILE A 84 -13.36 -3.65 -11.38
N ARG A 85 -14.51 -3.82 -12.04
CA ARG A 85 -15.54 -4.80 -11.63
C ARG A 85 -15.05 -6.25 -11.71
N THR A 86 -13.87 -6.46 -12.27
CA THR A 86 -13.20 -7.74 -12.45
C THR A 86 -11.94 -7.82 -11.60
N LYS A 87 -11.69 -8.99 -11.00
CA LYS A 87 -10.42 -9.31 -10.31
C LYS A 87 -9.17 -9.05 -11.15
N VAL A 88 -9.33 -9.06 -12.48
CA VAL A 88 -8.28 -8.77 -13.45
C VAL A 88 -8.29 -7.28 -13.76
N LEU A 89 -7.13 -6.64 -13.56
CA LEU A 89 -6.93 -5.25 -13.97
C LEU A 89 -6.87 -5.15 -15.50
N ALA A 90 -7.49 -4.12 -16.06
CA ALA A 90 -7.33 -3.83 -17.48
C ALA A 90 -5.83 -3.64 -17.81
N PRO A 91 -5.35 -4.13 -18.98
CA PRO A 91 -3.93 -4.05 -19.35
C PRO A 91 -3.35 -2.64 -19.26
N ASP A 92 -4.14 -1.61 -19.61
CA ASP A 92 -3.72 -0.22 -19.54
C ASP A 92 -3.52 0.26 -18.10
N ILE A 93 -4.41 -0.15 -17.18
CA ILE A 93 -4.30 0.17 -15.75
C ILE A 93 -3.05 -0.50 -15.17
N LYS A 94 -2.83 -1.78 -15.49
CA LYS A 94 -1.63 -2.50 -15.07
C LYS A 94 -0.36 -1.81 -15.57
N ARG A 95 -0.33 -1.40 -16.85
CA ARG A 95 0.79 -0.67 -17.44
C ARG A 95 1.04 0.69 -16.79
N MET A 96 -0.01 1.38 -16.35
CA MET A 96 0.13 2.64 -15.60
C MET A 96 0.78 2.40 -14.23
N LEU A 97 0.29 1.42 -13.47
CA LEU A 97 0.85 1.07 -12.15
C LEU A 97 2.31 0.64 -12.24
N GLN A 98 2.66 -0.15 -13.26
CA GLN A 98 4.02 -0.64 -13.53
C GLN A 98 5.04 0.46 -13.82
N ARG A 99 4.59 1.67 -14.16
CA ARG A 99 5.45 2.81 -14.48
C ARG A 99 5.48 3.86 -13.37
N LYS A 100 4.62 3.70 -12.35
CA LYS A 100 4.44 4.66 -11.28
C LYS A 100 5.21 4.18 -10.05
N LYS A 101 6.03 5.04 -9.48
CA LYS A 101 6.67 4.81 -8.18
C LYS A 101 5.67 5.14 -7.08
N VAL A 102 5.27 4.15 -6.28
CA VAL A 102 4.14 4.29 -5.34
C VAL A 102 4.47 3.97 -3.90
N LEU A 103 3.82 4.64 -2.95
CA LEU A 103 3.89 4.32 -1.51
C LEU A 103 2.52 3.91 -0.99
N ILE A 104 2.36 2.65 -0.59
CA ILE A 104 1.10 2.13 -0.05
C ILE A 104 1.32 1.70 1.40
N VAL A 105 0.50 2.22 2.31
CA VAL A 105 0.46 1.82 3.72
C VAL A 105 -0.90 1.21 4.02
N LEU A 106 -0.90 -0.01 4.54
CA LEU A 106 -2.10 -0.77 4.89
C LEU A 106 -2.13 -1.02 6.40
N ASP A 107 -3.12 -0.47 7.11
CA ASP A 107 -3.29 -0.66 8.55
C ASP A 107 -4.33 -1.75 8.87
N ASP A 108 -4.10 -2.44 9.99
CA ASP A 108 -4.92 -3.57 10.47
C ASP A 108 -5.10 -4.71 9.45
N VAL A 109 -4.02 -5.12 8.78
CA VAL A 109 -4.01 -6.31 7.92
C VAL A 109 -3.86 -7.57 8.79
N LYS A 110 -4.88 -8.44 8.80
CA LYS A 110 -4.87 -9.69 9.59
C LYS A 110 -4.35 -10.91 8.81
N ASP A 111 -4.60 -10.96 7.51
CA ASP A 111 -4.32 -12.13 6.68
C ASP A 111 -3.28 -11.80 5.59
N PRO A 112 -2.12 -12.47 5.55
CA PRO A 112 -1.15 -12.32 4.46
C PRO A 112 -1.73 -12.59 3.07
N GLN A 113 -2.74 -13.45 2.94
CA GLN A 113 -3.41 -13.69 1.65
C GLN A 113 -4.15 -12.44 1.16
N HIS A 114 -4.73 -11.64 2.07
CA HIS A 114 -5.32 -10.36 1.69
C HIS A 114 -4.25 -9.41 1.16
N LEU A 115 -3.09 -9.35 1.80
CA LEU A 115 -1.98 -8.51 1.32
C LEU A 115 -1.55 -8.87 -0.10
N LYS A 116 -1.42 -10.18 -0.40
CA LYS A 116 -1.11 -10.65 -1.75
C LYS A 116 -2.19 -10.26 -2.75
N PHE A 117 -3.46 -10.36 -2.36
CA PHE A 117 -4.57 -9.97 -3.22
C PHE A 117 -4.65 -8.45 -3.44
N LEU A 118 -4.40 -7.64 -2.42
CA LEU A 118 -4.53 -6.18 -2.49
C LEU A 118 -3.39 -5.56 -3.32
N VAL A 119 -2.14 -5.98 -3.09
CA VAL A 119 -0.94 -5.31 -3.63
C VAL A 119 0.18 -6.26 -4.06
N GLY A 120 0.10 -7.56 -3.78
CA GLY A 120 1.21 -8.52 -3.98
C GLY A 120 1.21 -9.25 -5.32
N GLU A 121 0.66 -8.65 -6.37
CA GLU A 121 0.83 -9.17 -7.73
C GLU A 121 2.24 -8.81 -8.24
N ASP A 122 3.02 -9.81 -8.63
CA ASP A 122 4.41 -9.61 -9.05
C ASP A 122 4.49 -8.63 -10.22
N GLY A 123 5.34 -7.61 -10.06
CA GLY A 123 5.52 -6.56 -11.06
C GLY A 123 4.26 -5.73 -11.28
N LEU A 124 3.40 -5.56 -10.28
CA LEU A 124 2.24 -4.65 -10.38
C LEU A 124 2.66 -3.18 -10.36
N PHE A 125 3.69 -2.83 -9.60
CA PHE A 125 4.14 -1.45 -9.38
C PHE A 125 5.52 -1.17 -10.01
N GLY A 126 5.79 0.11 -10.25
CA GLY A 126 7.05 0.56 -10.82
C GLY A 126 8.23 0.47 -9.85
N GLN A 127 9.44 0.60 -10.41
CA GLN A 127 10.69 0.56 -9.65
C GLN A 127 10.74 1.66 -8.58
N GLY A 128 11.29 1.33 -7.41
CA GLY A 128 11.42 2.24 -6.27
C GLY A 128 10.15 2.43 -5.44
N SER A 129 9.18 1.50 -5.57
CA SER A 129 7.93 1.45 -4.78
C SER A 129 8.13 0.74 -3.44
#